data_AF-A0A1B9AIP8-F1
#
_entry.id   AF-A0A1B9AIP8-F1
#
_cell.length_a   1.000
_cell.length_b   1.000
_cell.length_c   1.000
_cell.angle_alpha   90.00
_cell.angle_beta   90.00
_cell.angle_gamma   90.00
#
_symmetry.space_group_name_H-M   'P 1'
#
loop_
_entity.id
_entity.type
_entity.pdbx_description
1 polymer ?
#
loop_
_entity_poly.entity_id
_entity_poly.type
_entity_poly.pdbx_seq_one_letter_code
_entity_poly.pdbx_strand_id
1 'polypeptide(L)' 'MKHKPSKKNDDGSISLGDLLNQDILSQLQNKKGELKEEEQRRIQQMEKQKREERKRREKNKSFEELLNESNLNWKQFKG' A
#
# COMPACT_ATOMS: atom_id res chain seq x y z
N MET A 1 -8.41 -53.04 48.31
CA MET A 1 -7.25 -52.58 47.49
C MET A 1 -7.64 -51.26 46.82
N LYS A 2 -6.87 -50.19 47.03
CA LYS A 2 -7.15 -48.85 46.48
C LYS A 2 -6.50 -48.73 45.09
N HIS A 3 -7.27 -48.60 44.03
CA HIS A 3 -6.73 -48.28 42.70
C HIS A 3 -6.47 -46.78 42.60
N LYS A 4 -5.20 -46.43 42.43
CA LYS A 4 -4.71 -45.07 42.20
C LYS A 4 -4.95 -44.69 40.73
N PRO A 5 -5.53 -43.51 40.42
CA PRO A 5 -5.70 -43.08 39.04
C PRO A 5 -4.33 -42.77 38.42
N SER A 6 -4.06 -43.35 37.24
CA SER A 6 -2.89 -43.04 36.44
C SER A 6 -3.00 -41.62 35.90
N LYS A 7 -2.09 -40.76 36.37
CA LYS A 7 -1.89 -39.38 35.91
C LYS A 7 -1.43 -39.43 34.44
N LYS A 8 -2.28 -39.00 33.51
CA LYS A 8 -1.86 -38.75 32.12
C LYS A 8 -1.07 -37.44 32.11
N ASN A 9 0.13 -37.50 31.56
CA ASN A 9 1.07 -36.40 31.51
C ASN A 9 0.57 -35.36 30.49
N ASP A 10 0.13 -34.21 30.98
CA ASP A 10 0.15 -32.96 30.23
C ASP A 10 1.60 -32.46 30.25
N ASP A 11 2.36 -32.73 29.20
CA ASP A 11 3.73 -32.24 29.09
C ASP A 11 4.06 -31.80 27.65
N GLY A 12 3.88 -30.49 27.40
CA GLY A 12 4.77 -29.67 26.58
C GLY A 12 5.02 -29.99 25.10
N SER A 13 4.42 -31.01 24.49
CA SER A 13 4.73 -31.36 23.10
C SER A 13 3.93 -30.50 22.11
N ILE A 14 4.57 -29.50 21.51
CA ILE A 14 4.07 -28.83 20.31
C ILE A 14 3.76 -29.90 19.25
N SER A 15 2.54 -29.89 18.71
CA SER A 15 2.11 -30.82 17.68
C SER A 15 2.64 -30.40 16.30
N LEU A 16 2.85 -31.36 15.40
CA LEU A 16 3.18 -31.08 13.99
C LEU A 16 2.14 -30.17 13.33
N GLY A 17 0.87 -30.31 13.71
CA GLY A 17 -0.20 -29.42 13.24
C GLY A 17 -0.03 -27.97 13.69
N ASP A 18 0.48 -27.75 14.91
CA ASP A 18 0.72 -26.40 15.43
C ASP A 18 1.90 -25.71 14.72
N LEU A 19 2.95 -26.47 14.38
CA LEU A 19 4.08 -25.96 13.59
C LEU A 19 3.66 -25.58 12.16
N LEU A 20 2.86 -26.43 11.50
CA LEU A 20 2.33 -26.13 10.17
C LEU A 20 1.44 -24.88 10.18
N ASN A 21 0.60 -24.73 11.22
CA ASN A 21 -0.23 -23.54 11.39
C ASN A 21 0.62 -22.28 11.60
N GLN A 22 1.69 -22.36 12.39
CA GLN A 22 2.61 -21.24 12.60
C GLN A 22 3.35 -20.84 11.31
N ASP A 23 3.80 -21.82 10.52
CA ASP A 23 4.46 -21.56 9.23
C ASP A 23 3.50 -20.91 8.23
N ILE A 24 2.28 -21.43 8.11
CA ILE A 24 1.23 -20.85 7.25
C ILE A 24 0.91 -19.41 7.68
N LEU A 25 0.80 -19.16 8.98
CA LEU A 25 0.57 -17.81 9.51
C LEU A 25 1.73 -16.86 9.17
N SER A 26 2.98 -17.34 9.30
CA SER A 26 4.17 -16.56 8.93
C SER A 26 4.17 -16.21 7.44
N GLN A 27 3.89 -17.18 6.57
CA GLN A 27 3.80 -16.95 5.12
C GLN A 27 2.71 -15.93 4.77
N LEU A 28 1.53 -16.01 5.41
CA LEU A 28 0.45 -15.04 5.21
C LEU A 28 0.83 -13.64 5.68
N GLN A 29 1.51 -13.51 6.82
CA GLN A 29 2.00 -12.22 7.32
C GLN A 29 3.05 -11.61 6.39
N ASN A 30 4.00 -12.41 5.91
CA ASN A 30 5.00 -11.99 4.95
C ASN A 30 4.35 -11.51 3.65
N LYS A 31 3.42 -12.30 3.09
CA LYS A 31 2.69 -11.94 1.87
C LYS A 31 1.89 -10.66 2.04
N LYS A 32 1.25 -10.48 3.19
CA LYS A 32 0.55 -9.23 3.54
C LYS A 32 1.49 -8.04 3.59
N GLY A 33 2.70 -8.21 4.12
CA GLY A 33 3.75 -7.19 4.12
C GLY A 33 4.15 -6.78 2.71
N GLU A 34 4.49 -7.76 1.87
CA GLU A 34 4.87 -7.55 0.47
C GLU A 34 3.79 -6.79 -0.31
N LEU A 35 2.54 -7.23 -0.21
CA LEU A 35 1.43 -6.60 -0.93
C LEU A 35 1.19 -5.15 -0.49
N LYS A 36 1.33 -4.87 0.81
CA LYS A 36 1.22 -3.49 1.31
C LYS A 36 2.32 -2.59 0.77
N GLU A 37 3.55 -3.11 0.73
CA GLU A 37 4.69 -2.35 0.22
C GLU A 37 4.56 -2.10 -1.29
N GLU A 38 4.12 -3.11 -2.04
CA GLU A 38 3.86 -2.99 -3.48
C GLU A 38 2.78 -1.96 -3.78
N GLU A 39 1.68 -1.98 -3.02
CA GLU A 39 0.59 -1.00 -3.18
C GLU A 39 1.05 0.43 -2.86
N GLN A 40 1.82 0.62 -1.78
CA GLN A 40 2.40 1.92 -1.44
C GLN A 40 3.32 2.44 -2.55
N ARG A 41 4.20 1.57 -3.10
CA ARG A 41 5.08 1.94 -4.22
C ARG A 41 4.27 2.34 -5.46
N ARG A 42 3.20 1.59 -5.77
CA ARG A 42 2.33 1.88 -6.91
C ARG A 42 1.64 3.24 -6.77
N ILE A 43 1.11 3.55 -5.59
CA ILE A 43 0.47 4.85 -5.30
C ILE A 43 1.47 5.99 -5.47
N GLN A 44 2.65 5.88 -4.87
CA GLN A 44 3.70 6.91 -4.98
C GLN A 44 4.14 7.12 -6.44
N GLN A 45 4.25 6.05 -7.22
CA GLN A 45 4.63 6.15 -8.63
C GLN A 45 3.53 6.82 -9.47
N MET A 46 2.26 6.47 -9.23
CA MET A 46 1.13 7.13 -9.91
C MET A 46 1.05 8.62 -9.57
N GLU A 47 1.25 9.00 -8.30
CA GLU A 47 1.28 10.40 -7.89
C GLU A 47 2.43 11.18 -8.54
N LYS A 48 3.62 10.56 -8.60
CA LYS A 48 4.78 11.16 -9.27
C LYS A 48 4.51 11.37 -10.75
N GLN A 49 3.99 10.36 -11.44
CA GLN A 49 3.63 10.45 -12.86
C GLN A 49 2.57 11.53 -13.11
N LYS A 50 1.53 11.60 -12.27
CA LYS A 50 0.49 12.63 -12.38
C LYS A 50 1.06 14.04 -12.20
N ARG A 51 2.03 14.23 -11.31
CA ARG A 51 2.70 15.51 -11.09
C ARG A 51 3.59 15.89 -12.27
N GLU A 52 4.33 14.95 -12.81
CA GLU A 52 5.18 15.16 -14.00
C GLU A 52 4.34 15.46 -15.23
N GLU A 53 3.22 14.76 -15.41
CA GLU A 53 2.30 14.99 -16.50
C GLU A 53 1.66 16.39 -16.42
N ARG A 54 1.23 16.84 -15.23
CA ARG A 54 0.73 18.21 -15.03
C ARG A 54 1.77 19.25 -15.42
N LYS A 55 3.01 19.10 -14.94
CA LYS A 55 4.12 20.00 -15.31
C LYS A 55 4.40 20.00 -16.81
N ARG A 56 4.35 18.84 -17.47
CA ARG A 56 4.55 18.75 -18.92
C ARG A 56 3.42 19.42 -19.68
N ARG A 57 2.17 19.19 -19.27
CA ARG A 57 1.00 19.84 -19.85
C ARG A 57 1.11 21.35 -19.69
N GLU A 58 1.35 21.86 -18.49
CA GLU A 58 1.54 23.31 -18.23
C GLU A 58 2.65 23.92 -19.08
N LYS A 59 3.82 23.25 -19.21
CA LYS A 59 4.92 23.73 -20.06
C LYS A 59 4.57 23.74 -21.56
N ASN A 60 3.69 22.85 -21.99
CA ASN A 60 3.30 22.71 -23.39
C ASN A 60 1.97 23.42 -23.72
N LYS A 61 1.29 24.01 -22.73
CA LYS A 61 0.09 24.81 -22.99
C LYS A 61 0.48 26.05 -23.78
N SER A 62 -0.36 26.40 -24.74
CA SER A 62 -0.22 27.68 -25.42
C SER A 62 -0.53 28.83 -24.45
N PHE A 63 0.03 30.02 -24.72
CA PHE A 63 -0.25 31.21 -23.91
C PHE A 63 -1.76 31.51 -23.84
N GLU A 64 -2.50 31.24 -24.91
CA GLU A 64 -3.95 31.42 -24.99
C GLU A 64 -4.71 30.48 -24.06
N GLU A 65 -4.31 29.21 -23.95
CA GLU A 65 -4.90 28.28 -22.97
C GLU A 65 -4.59 28.70 -21.53
N LEU A 66 -3.33 29.08 -21.25
CA LEU A 66 -2.94 29.59 -19.93
C LEU A 66 -3.71 30.86 -19.56
N LEU A 67 -3.90 31.76 -20.53
CA LEU A 67 -4.64 33.01 -20.36
C LEU A 67 -6.14 32.74 -20.12
N ASN A 68 -6.76 31.86 -20.91
CA ASN A 68 -8.17 31.49 -20.77
C ASN A 68 -8.47 30.75 -19.46
N GLU A 69 -7.51 29.97 -18.95
CA GLU A 69 -7.61 29.33 -17.63
C GLU A 69 -7.39 30.31 -16.46
N SER A 70 -6.76 31.45 -16.71
CA SER A 70 -6.58 32.50 -15.72
C SER A 70 -7.78 33.47 -15.73
N ASN A 71 -8.08 34.08 -14.58
CA ASN A 71 -9.09 35.15 -14.51
C ASN A 71 -8.61 36.47 -15.14
N LEU A 72 -7.53 36.45 -15.93
CA LEU A 72 -6.94 37.65 -16.53
C LEU A 72 -7.63 37.95 -17.86
N ASN A 73 -8.28 39.11 -17.95
CA ASN A 73 -8.81 39.60 -19.20
C ASN A 73 -7.77 40.48 -19.90
N TRP A 74 -7.11 39.95 -20.93
CA TRP A 74 -6.07 40.68 -21.68
C TRP A 74 -6.54 42.02 -22.27
N LYS A 75 -7.85 42.19 -22.52
CA LYS A 75 -8.43 43.46 -22.97
C LYS A 75 -8.29 44.58 -21.94
N GLN A 76 -8.14 44.24 -20.66
CA GLN A 76 -7.90 45.22 -19.59
C GLN A 76 -6.46 45.74 -19.58
N PHE A 77 -5.51 45.03 -20.21
CA PHE A 77 -4.08 45.39 -20.23
C PHE A 77 -3.62 46.04 -21.54
N LYS A 78 -4.42 45.94 -22.60
CA LYS A 78 -4.12 46.49 -23.94
C LYS A 78 -4.81 47.83 -24.21
N GLY A 79 -5.33 48.47 -23.15
CA GLY A 79 -5.89 49.83 -23.22
C GLY A 79 -4.87 50.87 -23.66
#